data_AF-B0T0N2-F1
#
_entry.id   AF-B0T0N2-F1
#
_cell.length_a   1.000
_cell.length_b   1.000
_cell.length_c   1.000
_cell.angle_alpha   90.00
_cell.angle_beta   90.00
_cell.angle_gamma   90.00
#
_symmetry.space_group_name_H-M   'P 1'
#
loop_
_entity.id
_entity.type
_entity.pdbx_description
1 polymer ?
#
loop_
_entity_poly.entity_id
_entity_poly.type
_entity_poly.pdbx_seq_one_letter_code
_entity_poly.pdbx_strand_id
1 'polypeptide(L)'
;MPALDINPNQADLVQALASGAASGEAGPLRRLDTHMSHVFLGVEHVYKLKRAIRHPFVDFSTLEKRQAACLEELRLNRRLAPTLYEAVLPACRASDGQIRLGGEGAILDYVVIMRRFADGALLDEIARAGALTEDQVLEAIDIIARFHAGLAPHFETGHAADYQRTLAGLRQTEAAGAAKLGLRPPSRALFARLSQALTQQSPLIEARRRQGWVREGHGDLHLRNICIFEGHVTPFDALEFDPALSITDVLYDLAFLLMDLRVRGLGGLAELAAARYWAVSGQEPVEGLLAVFMALRATVRMAVAMEAGDLTTAALYRRFVQDALQAPSPPTKAIASAPSFGPNP
;
A
#
# COMPACT_ATOMS: atom_id res chain seq x y z
N MET A 1 13.75 -1.77 14.15
CA MET A 1 13.35 -0.38 14.42
C MET A 1 13.24 -0.22 15.93
N PRO A 2 13.68 0.91 16.52
CA PRO A 2 13.44 1.17 17.94
C PRO A 2 11.93 1.22 18.21
N ALA A 3 11.52 0.81 19.42
CA ALA A 3 10.13 0.93 19.85
C ALA A 3 9.71 2.39 19.73
N LEU A 4 8.62 2.66 19.02
CA LEU A 4 8.11 4.02 18.87
C LEU A 4 7.41 4.45 20.16
N ASP A 5 7.50 5.74 20.49
CA ASP A 5 6.82 6.32 21.65
C ASP A 5 5.33 5.96 21.63
N ILE A 6 4.87 5.48 22.77
CA ILE A 6 3.49 5.08 23.01
C ILE A 6 2.76 6.31 23.55
N ASN A 7 1.61 6.63 22.97
CA ASN A 7 0.76 7.67 23.52
C ASN A 7 0.35 7.28 24.96
N PRO A 8 0.51 8.14 25.97
CA PRO A 8 0.13 7.83 27.35
C PRO A 8 -1.29 7.28 27.49
N ASN A 9 -2.22 7.75 26.64
CA ASN A 9 -3.62 7.30 26.63
C ASN A 9 -3.80 5.86 26.12
N GLN A 10 -2.78 5.28 25.50
CA GLN A 10 -2.78 3.90 24.98
C GLN A 10 -1.81 2.98 25.74
N ALA A 11 -1.04 3.50 26.70
CA ALA A 11 0.04 2.76 27.36
C ALA A 11 -0.46 1.47 28.04
N ASP A 12 -1.52 1.57 28.85
CA ASP A 12 -2.12 0.43 29.53
C ASP A 12 -2.61 -0.65 28.56
N LEU A 13 -3.27 -0.25 27.48
CA LEU A 13 -3.79 -1.17 26.47
C LEU A 13 -2.66 -1.85 25.71
N VAL A 14 -1.63 -1.09 25.32
CA VAL A 14 -0.44 -1.64 24.67
C VAL A 14 0.27 -2.65 25.57
N GLN A 15 0.37 -2.38 26.87
CA GLN A 15 0.93 -3.33 27.83
C GLN A 15 0.07 -4.58 27.98
N ALA A 16 -1.25 -4.43 28.07
CA ALA A 16 -2.18 -5.55 28.21
C ALA A 16 -2.25 -6.44 26.95
N LEU A 17 -2.11 -5.87 25.76
CA LEU A 17 -1.95 -6.63 24.52
C LEU A 17 -0.57 -7.30 24.46
N ALA A 18 0.51 -6.59 24.79
CA ALA A 18 1.85 -7.15 24.77
C ALA A 18 2.03 -8.34 25.73
N SER A 19 1.32 -8.37 26.86
CA SER A 19 1.36 -9.50 27.79
C SER A 19 0.44 -10.67 27.40
N GLY A 20 -0.43 -10.51 26.40
CA GLY A 20 -1.47 -11.46 26.05
C GLY A 20 -2.73 -11.37 26.91
N ALA A 21 -2.71 -10.60 28.00
CA ALA A 21 -3.83 -10.53 28.95
C ALA A 21 -5.12 -9.98 28.32
N ALA A 22 -5.02 -8.97 27.46
CA ALA A 22 -6.19 -8.39 26.79
C ALA A 22 -6.83 -9.33 25.76
N SER A 23 -6.02 -10.17 25.11
CA SER A 23 -6.46 -11.11 24.07
C SER A 23 -6.78 -12.50 24.59
N GLY A 24 -6.47 -12.81 25.85
CA GLY A 24 -6.61 -14.15 26.43
C GLY A 24 -5.52 -15.14 25.98
N GLU A 25 -4.42 -14.63 25.43
CA GLU A 25 -3.27 -15.44 25.02
C GLU A 25 -2.43 -15.88 26.23
N ALA A 26 -1.87 -17.08 26.18
CA ALA A 26 -1.19 -17.70 27.33
C ALA A 26 0.17 -17.06 27.69
N GLY A 27 0.69 -16.15 26.87
CA GLY A 27 2.00 -15.55 27.06
C GLY A 27 2.20 -14.24 26.30
N PRO A 28 3.38 -13.62 26.45
CA PRO A 28 3.68 -12.33 25.83
C PRO A 28 3.71 -12.43 24.31
N LEU A 29 3.16 -11.40 23.66
CA LEU A 29 3.05 -11.30 22.21
C LEU A 29 4.23 -10.52 21.63
N ARG A 30 4.73 -10.95 20.47
CA ARG A 30 5.77 -10.20 19.75
C ARG A 30 5.16 -8.92 19.19
N ARG A 31 5.65 -7.76 19.65
CA ARG A 31 5.22 -6.46 19.14
C ARG A 31 6.06 -6.00 17.95
N LEU A 32 5.38 -5.54 16.90
CA LEU A 32 5.94 -4.81 15.78
C LEU A 32 5.28 -3.43 15.72
N ASP A 33 6.08 -2.39 15.56
CA ASP A 33 5.59 -1.03 15.41
C ASP A 33 5.68 -0.57 13.96
N THR A 34 4.57 -0.05 13.44
CA THR A 34 4.55 0.71 12.19
C THR A 34 4.39 2.20 12.50
N HIS A 35 4.49 3.04 11.47
CA HIS A 35 4.22 4.46 11.63
C HIS A 35 2.83 4.74 12.22
N MET A 36 1.84 3.88 11.92
CA MET A 36 0.43 4.11 12.20
C MET A 36 -0.19 3.11 13.18
N SER A 37 0.49 2.01 13.51
CA SER A 37 -0.10 0.94 14.32
C SER A 37 0.91 0.24 15.22
N HIS A 38 0.42 -0.25 16.35
CA HIS A 38 1.05 -1.29 17.14
C HIS A 38 0.47 -2.64 16.70
N VAL A 39 1.31 -3.57 16.30
CA VAL A 39 0.91 -4.91 15.83
C VAL A 39 1.45 -5.95 16.82
N PHE A 40 0.59 -6.81 17.34
CA PHE A 40 0.95 -7.84 18.31
C PHE A 40 0.69 -9.22 17.70
N LEU A 41 1.74 -10.04 17.60
CA LEU A 41 1.68 -11.38 17.02
C LEU A 41 1.45 -12.42 18.13
N GLY A 42 0.23 -12.96 18.20
CA GLY A 42 -0.14 -14.10 19.05
C GLY A 42 0.04 -15.43 18.34
N VAL A 43 -0.48 -16.53 18.88
CA VAL A 43 -0.23 -17.86 18.29
C VAL A 43 -1.05 -18.04 17.02
N GLU A 44 -2.35 -17.79 17.12
CA GLU A 44 -3.29 -17.95 16.00
C GLU A 44 -3.72 -16.61 15.40
N HIS A 45 -3.58 -15.52 16.14
CA HIS A 45 -4.08 -14.20 15.75
C HIS A 45 -3.00 -13.11 15.77
N VAL A 46 -3.26 -12.07 15.00
CA VAL A 46 -2.55 -10.79 15.02
C VAL A 46 -3.54 -9.71 15.46
N TYR A 47 -3.10 -8.89 16.40
CA TYR A 47 -3.89 -7.79 16.96
C TYR A 47 -3.27 -6.47 16.51
N LYS A 48 -3.99 -5.68 15.71
CA LYS A 48 -3.52 -4.38 15.20
C LYS A 48 -4.29 -3.25 15.86
N LEU A 49 -3.58 -2.45 16.64
CA LEU A 49 -4.06 -1.27 17.34
C LEU A 49 -3.56 -0.01 16.61
N LYS A 50 -4.48 0.85 16.17
CA LYS A 50 -4.11 2.15 15.57
C LYS A 50 -3.47 3.06 16.62
N ARG A 51 -2.36 3.72 16.27
CA ARG A 51 -1.70 4.68 17.15
C ARG A 51 -2.56 5.95 17.26
N ALA A 52 -2.65 6.52 18.45
CA ALA A 52 -3.32 7.80 18.69
C ALA A 52 -2.42 8.97 18.23
N ILE A 53 -2.42 9.22 16.93
CA ILE A 53 -1.56 10.20 16.24
C ILE A 53 -2.36 11.12 15.34
N ARG A 54 -1.78 12.29 15.05
CA ARG A 54 -2.25 13.21 14.01
C ARG A 54 -1.07 13.67 13.17
N HIS A 55 -1.08 13.31 11.90
CA HIS A 55 -0.13 13.72 10.88
C HIS A 55 -0.87 14.42 9.74
N PRO A 56 -0.18 15.12 8.81
CA PRO A 56 -0.82 15.86 7.73
C PRO A 56 -1.78 15.03 6.86
N PHE A 57 -1.54 13.72 6.73
CA PHE A 57 -2.31 12.82 5.87
C PHE A 57 -3.13 11.77 6.63
N VAL A 58 -2.98 11.70 7.96
CA VAL A 58 -3.62 10.67 8.79
C VAL A 58 -4.04 11.27 10.12
N ASP A 59 -5.31 11.10 10.49
CA ASP A 59 -5.83 11.57 11.77
C ASP A 59 -6.51 10.43 12.53
N PHE A 60 -5.79 9.87 13.49
CA PHE A 60 -6.23 8.84 14.43
C PHE A 60 -6.30 9.40 15.88
N SER A 61 -6.46 10.72 16.00
CA SER A 61 -6.35 11.42 17.30
C SER A 61 -7.47 11.09 18.28
N THR A 62 -8.67 10.76 17.79
CA THR A 62 -9.83 10.44 18.64
C THR A 62 -10.21 8.96 18.52
N LEU A 63 -10.94 8.47 19.51
CA LEU A 63 -11.42 7.09 19.56
C LEU A 63 -12.32 6.78 18.35
N GLU A 64 -13.22 7.69 17.99
CA GLU A 64 -14.16 7.54 16.89
C GLU A 64 -13.42 7.44 15.54
N LYS A 65 -12.36 8.24 15.36
CA LYS A 65 -11.52 8.19 14.15
C LYS A 65 -10.78 6.86 14.05
N ARG A 66 -10.27 6.33 15.17
CA ARG A 66 -9.63 5.00 15.20
C ARG A 66 -10.62 3.88 14.95
N GLN A 67 -11.83 3.97 15.49
CA GLN A 67 -12.91 3.03 15.18
C GLN A 67 -13.21 3.00 13.68
N ALA A 68 -13.44 4.17 13.08
CA ALA A 68 -13.72 4.29 11.65
C ALA A 68 -12.58 3.72 10.80
N ALA A 69 -11.32 4.03 11.15
CA ALA A 69 -10.15 3.51 10.46
C ALA A 69 -10.01 1.99 10.57
N CYS A 70 -10.27 1.39 11.74
CA CYS A 70 -10.26 -0.06 11.91
C CYS A 70 -11.34 -0.74 11.07
N LEU A 71 -12.55 -0.18 11.03
CA LEU A 71 -13.66 -0.71 10.23
C LEU A 71 -13.37 -0.58 8.73
N GLU A 72 -12.77 0.52 8.31
CA GLU A 72 -12.39 0.74 6.92
C GLU A 72 -11.26 -0.20 6.47
N GLU A 73 -10.25 -0.41 7.32
CA GLU A 73 -9.22 -1.42 7.09
C GLU A 73 -9.83 -2.81 6.90
N LEU A 74 -10.76 -3.21 7.78
CA LEU A 74 -11.46 -4.49 7.69
C LEU A 74 -12.24 -4.60 6.36
N ARG A 75 -12.99 -3.55 5.99
CA ARG A 75 -13.77 -3.49 4.75
C ARG A 75 -12.87 -3.66 3.53
N LEU A 76 -11.80 -2.86 3.45
CA LEU A 76 -10.91 -2.81 2.28
C LEU A 76 -10.15 -4.12 2.10
N ASN A 77 -9.65 -4.70 3.18
CA ASN A 77 -8.80 -5.86 3.11
C ASN A 77 -9.57 -7.17 2.89
N ARG A 78 -10.82 -7.28 3.37
CA ARG A 78 -11.66 -8.45 3.09
C ARG A 78 -11.94 -8.67 1.59
N ARG A 79 -11.72 -7.67 0.74
CA ARG A 79 -11.84 -7.80 -0.72
C ARG A 79 -10.79 -8.75 -1.32
N LEU A 80 -9.61 -8.86 -0.70
CA LEU A 80 -8.48 -9.67 -1.16
C LEU A 80 -8.06 -10.75 -0.15
N ALA A 81 -8.38 -10.55 1.13
CA ALA A 81 -7.99 -11.44 2.23
C ALA A 81 -9.18 -11.67 3.21
N PRO A 82 -10.32 -12.21 2.73
CA PRO A 82 -11.56 -12.31 3.52
C PRO A 82 -11.43 -13.18 4.77
N THR A 83 -10.62 -14.25 4.71
CA THR A 83 -10.37 -15.15 5.84
C THR A 83 -9.21 -14.69 6.71
N LEU A 84 -8.34 -13.81 6.21
CA LEU A 84 -7.23 -13.25 6.99
C LEU A 84 -7.72 -12.17 7.97
N TYR A 85 -8.68 -11.33 7.56
CA TYR A 85 -9.23 -10.25 8.39
C TYR A 85 -10.57 -10.64 9.01
N GLU A 86 -10.56 -10.91 10.31
CA GLU A 86 -11.67 -11.54 11.01
C GLU A 86 -12.66 -10.56 11.63
N ALA A 87 -12.18 -9.54 12.34
CA ALA A 87 -13.07 -8.66 13.10
C ALA A 87 -12.41 -7.33 13.48
N VAL A 88 -13.25 -6.40 13.93
CA VAL A 88 -12.83 -5.27 14.77
C VAL A 88 -13.52 -5.44 16.12
N LEU A 89 -12.76 -5.52 17.20
CA LEU A 89 -13.29 -5.64 18.56
C LEU A 89 -12.94 -4.39 19.39
N PRO A 90 -13.86 -3.93 20.26
CA PRO A 90 -13.50 -2.93 21.25
C PRO A 90 -12.55 -3.54 22.28
N ALA A 91 -11.56 -2.77 22.72
CA ALA A 91 -10.78 -3.08 23.91
C ALA A 91 -11.39 -2.34 25.09
N CYS A 92 -11.91 -3.08 26.07
CA CYS A 92 -12.69 -2.54 27.17
C CYS A 92 -11.97 -2.71 28.50
N ARG A 93 -12.03 -1.69 29.35
CA ARG A 93 -11.69 -1.80 30.77
C ARG A 93 -12.93 -2.24 31.54
N ALA A 94 -12.89 -3.46 32.04
CA ALA A 94 -13.96 -4.05 32.85
C ALA A 94 -13.98 -3.44 34.28
N SER A 95 -15.04 -3.75 35.02
CA SER A 95 -15.25 -3.27 36.40
C SER A 95 -14.19 -3.74 37.39
N ASP A 96 -13.54 -4.87 37.12
CA ASP A 96 -12.41 -5.40 37.88
C ASP A 96 -11.05 -4.75 37.49
N GLY A 97 -11.08 -3.75 36.61
CA GLY A 97 -9.90 -3.03 36.14
C GLY A 97 -9.12 -3.74 35.03
N GLN A 98 -9.44 -4.99 34.70
CA GLN A 98 -8.77 -5.74 33.64
C GLN A 98 -9.20 -5.23 32.26
N ILE A 99 -8.27 -5.26 31.31
CA ILE A 99 -8.52 -4.91 29.91
C ILE A 99 -8.80 -6.20 29.15
N ARG A 100 -9.89 -6.23 28.36
CA ARG A 100 -10.31 -7.40 27.57
C ARG A 100 -10.81 -6.96 26.19
N LEU A 101 -10.51 -7.74 25.15
CA LEU A 101 -11.09 -7.56 23.83
C LEU A 101 -12.52 -8.11 23.78
N GLY A 102 -13.45 -7.35 23.21
CA GLY A 102 -14.85 -7.75 23.05
C GLY A 102 -15.65 -7.83 24.35
N GLY A 103 -15.10 -7.35 25.48
CA GLY A 103 -15.74 -7.39 26.79
C GLY A 103 -16.68 -6.21 27.08
N GLU A 104 -17.37 -6.26 28.22
CA GLU A 104 -18.14 -5.13 28.75
C GLU A 104 -17.24 -4.13 29.49
N GLY A 105 -17.68 -2.88 29.59
CA GLY A 105 -17.01 -1.82 30.35
C GLY A 105 -16.67 -0.58 29.52
N ALA A 106 -15.73 0.23 30.01
CA ALA A 106 -15.33 1.46 29.34
C ALA A 106 -14.43 1.15 28.14
N ILE A 107 -14.84 1.56 26.93
CA ILE A 107 -14.04 1.36 25.71
C ILE A 107 -12.80 2.26 25.77
N LEU A 108 -11.64 1.62 25.64
CA LEU A 108 -10.34 2.29 25.55
C LEU A 108 -9.92 2.54 24.10
N ASP A 109 -10.12 1.55 23.24
CA ASP A 109 -9.78 1.61 21.81
C ASP A 109 -10.47 0.52 20.99
N TYR A 110 -10.17 0.45 19.70
CA TYR A 110 -10.59 -0.64 18.81
C TYR A 110 -9.37 -1.37 18.22
N VAL A 111 -9.48 -2.68 18.08
CA VAL A 111 -8.41 -3.56 17.61
C VAL A 111 -8.90 -4.35 16.41
N VAL A 112 -8.14 -4.31 15.32
CA VAL A 112 -8.35 -5.20 14.16
C VAL A 112 -7.76 -6.56 14.50
N ILE A 113 -8.56 -7.61 14.34
CA ILE A 113 -8.19 -9.00 14.57
C ILE A 113 -7.97 -9.68 13.21
N MET A 114 -6.80 -10.26 13.06
CA MET A 114 -6.40 -10.99 11.86
C MET A 114 -5.94 -12.39 12.25
N ARG A 115 -6.08 -13.38 11.36
CA ARG A 115 -5.40 -14.66 11.51
C ARG A 115 -3.90 -14.49 11.28
N ARG A 116 -3.09 -15.24 12.01
CA ARG A 116 -1.65 -15.23 11.85
C ARG A 116 -1.25 -16.14 10.69
N PHE A 117 -0.54 -15.58 9.71
CA PHE A 117 0.25 -16.36 8.75
C PHE A 117 1.64 -16.69 9.32
N ALA A 118 2.30 -17.69 8.74
CA ALA A 118 3.60 -18.16 9.22
C ALA A 118 4.70 -17.08 9.10
N ASP A 119 5.63 -17.06 10.05
CA ASP A 119 6.83 -16.21 9.94
C ASP A 119 7.60 -16.58 8.65
N GLY A 120 8.10 -15.60 7.90
CA GLY A 120 8.76 -15.85 6.62
C GLY A 120 7.81 -15.97 5.42
N ALA A 121 6.48 -15.87 5.61
CA ALA A 121 5.51 -16.04 4.54
C ALA A 121 5.27 -14.80 3.69
N LEU A 122 5.85 -13.64 4.02
CA LEU A 122 5.76 -12.45 3.17
C LEU A 122 6.53 -12.68 1.87
N LEU A 123 5.96 -12.30 0.72
CA LEU A 123 6.68 -12.43 -0.56
C LEU A 123 7.98 -11.62 -0.57
N ASP A 124 8.05 -10.55 0.21
CA ASP A 124 9.29 -9.79 0.45
C ASP A 124 10.37 -10.63 1.15
N GLU A 125 10.00 -11.44 2.15
CA GLU A 125 10.93 -12.32 2.87
C GLU A 125 11.37 -13.49 1.99
N ILE A 126 10.42 -14.11 1.29
CA ILE A 126 10.66 -15.18 0.32
C ILE A 126 11.59 -14.70 -0.81
N ALA A 127 11.37 -13.49 -1.33
CA ALA A 127 12.23 -12.87 -2.34
C ALA A 127 13.66 -12.65 -1.84
N ARG A 128 13.83 -12.13 -0.61
CA ARG A 128 15.16 -11.95 -0.01
C ARG A 128 15.90 -13.27 0.22
N ALA A 129 15.15 -14.35 0.47
CA ALA A 129 15.70 -15.69 0.59
C ALA A 129 16.04 -16.34 -0.78
N GLY A 130 15.76 -15.67 -1.90
CA GLY A 130 15.96 -16.21 -3.25
C GLY A 130 14.99 -17.33 -3.62
N ALA A 131 13.85 -17.42 -2.92
CA ALA A 131 12.89 -18.51 -3.07
C ALA A 131 11.56 -18.08 -3.74
N LEU A 132 11.47 -16.82 -4.20
CA LEU A 132 10.25 -16.35 -4.89
C LEU A 132 10.17 -16.99 -6.28
N THR A 133 9.08 -17.71 -6.52
CA THR A 133 8.88 -18.48 -7.74
C THR A 133 8.06 -17.72 -8.78
N GLU A 134 8.17 -18.14 -10.04
CA GLU A 134 7.31 -17.65 -11.12
C GLU A 134 5.83 -17.93 -10.83
N ASP A 135 5.49 -19.12 -10.34
CA ASP A 135 4.11 -19.51 -10.04
C ASP A 135 3.47 -18.59 -9.00
N GLN A 136 4.19 -18.24 -7.93
CA GLN A 136 3.70 -17.29 -6.92
C GLN A 136 3.47 -15.89 -7.50
N VAL A 137 4.35 -15.44 -8.41
CA VAL A 137 4.19 -14.14 -9.07
C VAL A 137 3.00 -14.17 -10.04
N LEU A 138 2.82 -15.25 -10.79
CA LEU A 138 1.68 -15.43 -11.70
C LEU A 138 0.36 -15.49 -10.93
N GLU A 139 0.30 -16.23 -9.82
CA GLU A 139 -0.87 -16.28 -8.94
C GLU A 139 -1.20 -14.90 -8.37
N ALA A 140 -0.20 -14.15 -7.90
CA ALA A 140 -0.39 -12.77 -7.43
C ALA A 140 -1.05 -11.92 -8.52
N ILE A 141 -0.53 -11.97 -9.74
CA ILE A 141 -1.04 -11.17 -10.86
C ILE A 141 -2.43 -11.59 -11.28
N ASP A 142 -2.76 -12.89 -11.26
CA ASP A 142 -4.10 -13.38 -11.55
C ASP A 142 -5.14 -12.89 -10.52
N ILE A 143 -4.75 -12.82 -9.24
CA ILE A 143 -5.58 -12.25 -8.18
C ILE A 143 -5.76 -10.75 -8.41
N ILE A 144 -4.66 -10.01 -8.63
CA ILE A 144 -4.67 -8.55 -8.81
C ILE A 144 -5.47 -8.15 -10.04
N ALA A 145 -5.29 -8.82 -11.18
CA ALA A 145 -6.01 -8.51 -12.41
C ALA A 145 -7.52 -8.75 -12.27
N ARG A 146 -7.93 -9.86 -11.66
CA ARG A 146 -9.35 -10.15 -11.37
C ARG A 146 -9.94 -9.16 -10.37
N PHE A 147 -9.20 -8.82 -9.32
CA PHE A 147 -9.60 -7.80 -8.36
C PHE A 147 -9.81 -6.45 -9.05
N HIS A 148 -8.84 -5.99 -9.82
CA HIS A 148 -8.95 -4.76 -10.61
C HIS A 148 -10.17 -4.80 -11.52
N ALA A 149 -10.39 -5.88 -12.28
CA ALA A 149 -11.53 -6.04 -13.19
C ALA A 149 -12.90 -6.04 -12.49
N GLY A 150 -12.97 -6.52 -11.25
CA GLY A 150 -14.20 -6.58 -10.45
C GLY A 150 -14.57 -5.27 -9.73
N LEU A 151 -13.65 -4.31 -9.62
CA LEU A 151 -13.91 -3.02 -8.96
C LEU A 151 -14.76 -2.08 -9.82
N ALA A 152 -15.59 -1.27 -9.17
CA ALA A 152 -16.37 -0.23 -9.83
C ALA A 152 -15.47 0.90 -10.37
N PRO A 153 -15.77 1.46 -11.55
CA PRO A 153 -15.04 2.60 -12.08
C PRO A 153 -15.38 3.89 -11.32
N HIS A 154 -14.37 4.76 -11.17
CA HIS A 154 -14.51 6.12 -10.68
C HIS A 154 -14.17 7.11 -11.80
N PHE A 155 -15.03 8.12 -11.99
CA PHE A 155 -14.88 9.10 -13.06
C PHE A 155 -14.48 10.50 -12.56
N GLU A 156 -14.71 10.82 -11.28
CA GLU A 156 -14.48 12.17 -10.74
C GLU A 156 -13.06 12.39 -10.19
N THR A 157 -12.24 11.34 -10.16
CA THR A 157 -10.87 11.35 -9.62
C THR A 157 -9.91 10.61 -10.54
N GLY A 158 -8.62 10.60 -10.21
CA GLY A 158 -7.58 9.94 -11.01
C GLY A 158 -7.25 10.73 -12.28
N HIS A 159 -7.46 12.05 -12.24
CA HIS A 159 -7.06 12.96 -13.30
C HIS A 159 -5.54 13.02 -13.42
N ALA A 160 -5.05 13.39 -14.61
CA ALA A 160 -3.63 13.67 -14.80
C ALA A 160 -3.10 14.73 -13.80
N ALA A 161 -3.94 15.70 -13.44
CA ALA A 161 -3.64 16.72 -12.44
C ALA A 161 -3.48 16.14 -11.01
N ASP A 162 -4.13 15.04 -10.68
CA ASP A 162 -4.02 14.40 -9.36
C ASP A 162 -2.62 13.78 -9.20
N TYR A 163 -2.08 13.12 -10.23
CA TYR A 163 -0.71 12.60 -10.22
C TYR A 163 0.35 13.71 -10.13
N GLN A 164 0.11 14.87 -10.77
CA GLN A 164 0.97 16.05 -10.60
C GLN A 164 0.92 16.60 -9.17
N ARG A 165 -0.28 16.61 -8.54
CA ARG A 165 -0.44 17.01 -7.14
C ARG A 165 0.29 16.07 -6.20
N THR A 166 0.18 14.76 -6.42
CA THR A 166 0.96 13.74 -5.70
C THR A 166 2.46 13.98 -5.83
N LEU A 167 2.95 14.18 -7.05
CA LEU A 167 4.37 14.47 -7.29
C LEU A 167 4.84 15.75 -6.56
N ALA A 168 4.02 16.80 -6.55
CA ALA A 168 4.31 18.03 -5.84
C ALA A 168 4.39 17.82 -4.32
N GLY A 169 3.48 17.02 -3.75
CA GLY A 169 3.51 16.62 -2.34
C GLY A 169 4.77 15.84 -1.99
N LEU A 170 5.14 14.85 -2.81
CA LEU A 170 6.37 14.06 -2.62
C LEU A 170 7.64 14.92 -2.66
N ARG A 171 7.66 15.98 -3.49
CA ARG A 171 8.76 16.96 -3.51
C ARG A 171 8.86 17.73 -2.19
N GLN A 172 7.71 18.08 -1.59
CA GLN A 172 7.69 18.73 -0.28
C GLN A 172 8.16 17.77 0.82
N THR A 173 7.73 16.50 0.78
CA THR A 173 8.18 15.46 1.71
C THR A 173 9.69 15.25 1.65
N GLU A 174 10.28 15.12 0.45
CA GLU A 174 11.75 15.03 0.31
C GLU A 174 12.42 16.27 0.88
N ALA A 175 11.92 17.47 0.57
CA ALA A 175 12.51 18.71 1.03
C ALA A 175 12.47 18.85 2.56
N ALA A 176 11.36 18.48 3.19
CA ALA A 176 11.22 18.47 4.64
C ALA A 176 12.15 17.44 5.29
N GLY A 177 12.23 16.22 4.74
CA GLY A 177 13.15 15.19 5.21
C GLY A 177 14.63 15.62 5.10
N ALA A 178 15.03 16.15 3.94
CA ALA A 178 16.39 16.65 3.73
C ALA A 178 16.72 17.81 4.70
N ALA A 179 15.79 18.73 4.93
CA ALA A 179 15.99 19.84 5.87
C ALA A 179 16.18 19.36 7.31
N LYS A 180 15.43 18.35 7.78
CA LYS A 180 15.61 17.73 9.11
C LYS A 180 17.01 17.15 9.29
N LEU A 181 17.66 16.73 8.19
CA LEU A 181 19.01 16.17 8.18
C LEU A 181 20.10 17.22 7.89
N GLY A 182 19.74 18.50 7.72
CA GLY A 182 20.69 19.55 7.33
C GLY A 182 21.19 19.44 5.88
N LEU A 183 20.46 18.73 5.01
CA LEU A 183 20.82 18.49 3.62
C LEU A 183 20.03 19.39 2.66
N ARG A 184 20.56 19.60 1.46
CA ARG A 184 19.80 20.16 0.33
C ARG A 184 19.02 19.05 -0.37
N PRO A 185 17.79 19.29 -0.88
CA PRO A 185 17.02 18.29 -1.60
C PRO A 185 17.75 17.85 -2.90
N PRO A 186 18.14 16.58 -3.02
CA PRO A 186 19.00 16.10 -4.10
C PRO A 186 18.27 15.82 -5.42
N SER A 187 16.93 15.74 -5.43
CA SER A 187 16.17 15.21 -6.57
C SER A 187 15.47 16.28 -7.42
N ARG A 188 15.84 17.57 -7.34
CA ARG A 188 15.15 18.66 -8.07
C ARG A 188 15.01 18.39 -9.58
N ALA A 189 16.08 17.99 -10.25
CA ALA A 189 16.06 17.70 -11.69
C ALA A 189 15.20 16.46 -12.01
N LEU A 190 15.20 15.47 -11.12
CA LEU A 190 14.40 14.26 -11.23
C LEU A 190 12.90 14.58 -11.15
N PHE A 191 12.48 15.39 -10.17
CA PHE A 191 11.10 15.86 -10.08
C PHE A 191 10.64 16.61 -11.33
N ALA A 192 11.49 17.47 -11.91
CA ALA A 192 11.17 18.17 -13.16
C ALA A 192 10.99 17.21 -14.34
N ARG A 193 11.88 16.22 -14.49
CA ARG A 193 11.77 15.19 -15.55
C ARG A 193 10.53 14.33 -15.38
N LEU A 194 10.21 13.88 -14.17
CA LEU A 194 9.02 13.08 -13.90
C LEU A 194 7.73 13.89 -14.15
N SER A 195 7.71 15.17 -13.78
CA SER A 195 6.57 16.06 -14.06
C SER A 195 6.36 16.27 -15.57
N GLN A 196 7.45 16.38 -16.35
CA GLN A 196 7.37 16.43 -17.81
C GLN A 196 6.84 15.11 -18.40
N ALA A 197 7.33 13.97 -17.91
CA ALA A 197 6.87 12.66 -18.36
C ALA A 197 5.38 12.43 -18.05
N LEU A 198 4.91 12.82 -16.85
CA LEU A 198 3.49 12.81 -16.50
C LEU A 198 2.68 13.72 -17.45
N THR A 199 3.18 14.92 -17.74
CA THR A 199 2.53 15.84 -18.70
C THR A 199 2.38 15.22 -20.09
N GLN A 200 3.40 14.51 -20.57
CA GLN A 200 3.36 13.80 -21.85
C GLN A 200 2.33 12.66 -21.85
N GLN A 201 2.14 11.99 -20.71
CA GLN A 201 1.17 10.92 -20.55
C GLN A 201 -0.26 11.40 -20.20
N SER A 202 -0.46 12.69 -19.91
CA SER A 202 -1.77 13.24 -19.52
C SER A 202 -2.92 12.87 -20.47
N PRO A 203 -2.77 12.92 -21.81
CA PRO A 203 -3.86 12.52 -22.71
C PRO A 203 -4.29 11.06 -22.52
N LEU A 204 -3.32 10.15 -22.29
CA LEU A 204 -3.57 8.74 -22.07
C LEU A 204 -4.18 8.48 -20.69
N ILE A 205 -3.70 9.14 -19.65
CA ILE A 205 -4.28 9.07 -18.29
C ILE A 205 -5.76 9.48 -18.33
N GLU A 206 -6.08 10.61 -18.99
CA GLU A 206 -7.47 11.07 -19.12
C GLU A 206 -8.32 10.15 -19.98
N ALA A 207 -7.76 9.55 -21.04
CA ALA A 207 -8.47 8.56 -21.85
C ALA A 207 -8.81 7.31 -21.01
N ARG A 208 -7.84 6.82 -20.23
CA ARG A 208 -8.03 5.65 -19.37
C ARG A 208 -9.05 5.90 -18.26
N ARG A 209 -9.05 7.08 -17.64
CA ARG A 209 -10.10 7.49 -16.68
C ARG A 209 -11.49 7.45 -17.33
N ARG A 210 -11.66 8.05 -18.52
CA ARG A 210 -12.95 8.00 -19.25
C ARG A 210 -13.39 6.59 -19.63
N GLN A 211 -12.45 5.66 -19.80
CA GLN A 211 -12.70 4.25 -20.06
C GLN A 211 -12.98 3.42 -18.78
N GLY A 212 -12.95 4.02 -17.59
CA GLY A 212 -13.25 3.33 -16.34
C GLY A 212 -12.09 2.54 -15.74
N TRP A 213 -10.85 2.92 -16.07
CA TRP A 213 -9.65 2.29 -15.49
C TRP A 213 -9.19 2.88 -14.16
N VAL A 214 -9.82 3.97 -13.70
CA VAL A 214 -9.62 4.50 -12.34
C VAL A 214 -10.58 3.77 -11.40
N ARG A 215 -10.04 3.13 -10.35
CA ARG A 215 -10.77 2.23 -9.44
C ARG A 215 -10.19 2.34 -8.02
N GLU A 216 -10.97 2.00 -6.99
CA GLU A 216 -10.49 1.90 -5.60
C GLU A 216 -9.64 0.63 -5.41
N GLY A 217 -8.38 0.67 -5.84
CA GLY A 217 -7.44 -0.45 -5.79
C GLY A 217 -6.95 -0.81 -4.38
N HIS A 218 -5.77 -1.44 -4.32
CA HIS A 218 -5.09 -1.76 -3.06
C HIS A 218 -4.38 -0.53 -2.46
N GLY A 219 -3.79 0.33 -3.30
CA GLY A 219 -3.15 1.58 -2.88
C GLY A 219 -1.70 1.43 -2.41
N ASP A 220 -1.31 0.28 -1.84
CA ASP A 220 0.05 -0.02 -1.36
C ASP A 220 0.55 -1.43 -1.77
N LEU A 221 0.38 -1.78 -3.05
CA LEU A 221 0.56 -3.16 -3.55
C LEU A 221 2.04 -3.53 -3.82
N HIS A 222 2.82 -3.78 -2.77
CA HIS A 222 4.22 -4.21 -2.86
C HIS A 222 4.47 -5.55 -2.14
N LEU A 223 5.64 -6.19 -2.30
CA LEU A 223 5.87 -7.56 -1.79
C LEU A 223 5.76 -7.72 -0.26
N ARG A 224 5.85 -6.63 0.51
CA ARG A 224 5.60 -6.66 1.97
C ARG A 224 4.12 -6.77 2.34
N ASN A 225 3.24 -6.51 1.38
CA ASN A 225 1.78 -6.50 1.49
C ASN A 225 1.17 -7.64 0.67
N ILE A 226 1.95 -8.69 0.46
CA ILE A 226 1.52 -9.95 -0.15
C ILE A 226 2.17 -11.08 0.65
N CYS A 227 1.37 -12.04 1.11
CA CYS A 227 1.83 -13.17 1.91
C CYS A 227 1.38 -14.50 1.32
N ILE A 228 1.97 -15.60 1.78
CA ILE A 228 1.40 -16.93 1.65
C ILE A 228 0.54 -17.21 2.88
N PHE A 229 -0.77 -17.34 2.66
CA PHE A 229 -1.73 -17.64 3.71
C PHE A 229 -2.57 -18.84 3.30
N GLU A 230 -2.62 -19.86 4.16
CA GLU A 230 -3.31 -21.13 3.88
C GLU A 230 -2.89 -21.80 2.56
N GLY A 231 -1.61 -21.61 2.16
CA GLY A 231 -1.05 -22.16 0.92
C GLY A 231 -1.30 -21.31 -0.33
N HIS A 232 -1.92 -20.14 -0.20
CA HIS A 232 -2.29 -19.26 -1.32
C HIS A 232 -1.63 -17.89 -1.22
N VAL A 233 -1.33 -17.30 -2.38
CA VAL A 233 -0.88 -15.90 -2.44
C VAL A 233 -2.03 -14.98 -2.04
N THR A 234 -1.80 -14.11 -1.06
CA THR A 234 -2.84 -13.26 -0.47
C THR A 234 -2.31 -11.83 -0.28
N PRO A 235 -2.76 -10.88 -1.13
CA PRO A 235 -2.54 -9.45 -0.89
C PRO A 235 -3.29 -8.97 0.36
N PHE A 236 -2.65 -8.13 1.18
CA PHE A 236 -3.19 -7.65 2.45
C PHE A 236 -2.59 -6.28 2.81
N ASP A 237 -3.14 -5.61 3.82
CA ASP A 237 -2.73 -4.26 4.26
C ASP A 237 -2.94 -3.18 3.17
N ALA A 238 -4.12 -3.20 2.54
CA ALA A 238 -4.58 -2.15 1.63
C ALA A 238 -4.73 -0.80 2.36
N LEU A 239 -4.42 0.28 1.64
CA LEU A 239 -4.37 1.64 2.19
C LEU A 239 -5.77 2.14 2.60
N GLU A 240 -5.93 2.47 3.88
CA GLU A 240 -7.23 2.75 4.51
C GLU A 240 -7.52 4.21 4.87
N PHE A 241 -6.53 5.10 4.78
CA PHE A 241 -6.62 6.44 5.39
C PHE A 241 -6.76 7.60 4.39
N ASP A 242 -6.47 7.39 3.10
CA ASP A 242 -6.58 8.42 2.08
C ASP A 242 -7.11 7.84 0.76
N PRO A 243 -8.41 8.00 0.48
CA PRO A 243 -9.00 7.54 -0.78
C PRO A 243 -8.34 8.16 -2.02
N ALA A 244 -7.72 9.34 -1.93
CA ALA A 244 -7.02 9.95 -3.06
C ALA A 244 -5.76 9.16 -3.45
N LEU A 245 -5.24 8.30 -2.57
CA LEU A 245 -4.09 7.43 -2.83
C LEU A 245 -4.49 6.03 -3.31
N SER A 246 -5.70 5.57 -3.01
CA SER A 246 -6.21 4.25 -3.42
C SER A 246 -7.12 4.29 -4.64
N ILE A 247 -7.86 5.38 -4.87
CA ILE A 247 -8.69 5.60 -6.06
C ILE A 247 -7.83 6.18 -7.18
N THR A 248 -7.21 5.29 -7.94
CA THR A 248 -6.24 5.63 -8.99
C THR A 248 -6.40 4.72 -10.20
N ASP A 249 -5.63 4.95 -11.26
CA ASP A 249 -5.56 4.03 -12.39
C ASP A 249 -5.04 2.67 -11.89
N VAL A 250 -5.68 1.58 -12.29
CA VAL A 250 -5.26 0.21 -11.92
C VAL A 250 -3.80 -0.11 -12.27
N LEU A 251 -3.23 0.57 -13.28
CA LEU A 251 -1.81 0.44 -13.61
C LEU A 251 -0.91 1.17 -12.62
N TYR A 252 -1.37 2.24 -11.97
CA TYR A 252 -0.64 2.91 -10.89
C TYR A 252 -0.60 2.03 -9.64
N ASP A 253 -1.64 1.24 -9.38
CA ASP A 253 -1.64 0.23 -8.33
C ASP A 253 -0.68 -0.93 -8.65
N LEU A 254 -0.81 -1.53 -9.84
CA LEU A 254 0.08 -2.58 -10.34
C LEU A 254 1.56 -2.15 -10.38
N ALA A 255 1.82 -0.92 -10.79
CA ALA A 255 3.18 -0.39 -10.92
C ALA A 255 3.97 -0.47 -9.62
N PHE A 256 3.32 -0.51 -8.47
CA PHE A 256 4.01 -0.63 -7.19
C PHE A 256 4.71 -1.99 -7.07
N LEU A 257 4.01 -3.08 -7.40
CA LEU A 257 4.55 -4.43 -7.36
C LEU A 257 5.68 -4.61 -8.38
N LEU A 258 5.45 -4.15 -9.62
CA LEU A 258 6.44 -4.27 -10.69
C LEU A 258 7.71 -3.47 -10.39
N MET A 259 7.56 -2.27 -9.85
CA MET A 259 8.69 -1.46 -9.38
C MET A 259 9.44 -2.16 -8.24
N ASP A 260 8.73 -2.71 -7.25
CA ASP A 260 9.35 -3.39 -6.11
C ASP A 260 10.16 -4.62 -6.56
N LEU A 261 9.63 -5.43 -7.48
CA LEU A 261 10.37 -6.55 -8.10
C LEU A 261 11.65 -6.07 -8.79
N ARG A 262 11.57 -5.03 -9.63
CA ARG A 262 12.74 -4.53 -10.36
C ARG A 262 13.81 -3.92 -9.44
N VAL A 263 13.43 -3.16 -8.42
CA VAL A 263 14.37 -2.59 -7.45
C VAL A 263 15.15 -3.67 -6.70
N ARG A 264 14.57 -4.87 -6.56
CA ARG A 264 15.21 -6.05 -5.94
C ARG A 264 16.06 -6.88 -6.89
N GLY A 265 16.24 -6.44 -8.13
CA GLY A 265 16.95 -7.20 -9.15
C GLY A 265 16.15 -8.36 -9.76
N LEU A 266 14.85 -8.45 -9.47
CA LEU A 266 13.96 -9.50 -9.99
C LEU A 266 13.31 -9.07 -11.32
N GLY A 267 14.12 -8.55 -12.25
CA GLY A 267 13.65 -7.99 -13.52
C GLY A 267 12.85 -8.97 -14.37
N GLY A 268 13.31 -10.22 -14.47
CA GLY A 268 12.59 -11.27 -15.21
C GLY A 268 11.20 -11.56 -14.64
N LEU A 269 11.06 -11.62 -13.31
CA LEU A 269 9.76 -11.79 -12.66
C LEU A 269 8.85 -10.57 -12.88
N ALA A 270 9.39 -9.35 -12.91
CA ALA A 270 8.61 -8.16 -13.22
C ALA A 270 8.10 -8.13 -14.67
N GLU A 271 8.91 -8.61 -15.62
CA GLU A 271 8.50 -8.74 -17.03
C GLU A 271 7.43 -9.81 -17.22
N LEU A 272 7.61 -10.98 -16.58
CA LEU A 272 6.62 -12.05 -16.54
C LEU A 272 5.29 -11.54 -15.95
N ALA A 273 5.37 -10.81 -14.83
CA ALA A 273 4.20 -10.24 -14.16
C ALA A 273 3.45 -9.23 -15.04
N ALA A 274 4.16 -8.32 -15.71
CA ALA A 274 3.54 -7.35 -16.60
C ALA A 274 2.87 -8.03 -17.80
N ALA A 275 3.56 -8.99 -18.44
CA ALA A 275 3.01 -9.76 -19.56
C ALA A 275 1.75 -10.54 -19.15
N ARG A 276 1.78 -11.18 -17.98
CA ARG A 276 0.61 -11.89 -17.44
C ARG A 276 -0.55 -10.94 -17.17
N TYR A 277 -0.29 -9.77 -16.60
CA TYR A 277 -1.34 -8.78 -16.32
C TYR A 277 -2.03 -8.31 -17.61
N TRP A 278 -1.27 -8.03 -18.67
CA TRP A 278 -1.84 -7.69 -19.97
C TRP A 278 -2.71 -8.82 -20.53
N ALA A 279 -2.22 -10.06 -20.47
CA ALA A 279 -2.96 -11.23 -20.96
C ALA A 279 -4.28 -11.46 -20.22
N VAL A 280 -4.31 -11.29 -18.89
CA VAL A 280 -5.51 -11.54 -18.07
C VAL A 280 -6.47 -10.36 -18.11
N SER A 281 -5.97 -9.13 -18.12
CA SER A 281 -6.82 -7.93 -18.13
C SER A 281 -7.41 -7.60 -19.51
N GLY A 282 -6.82 -8.15 -20.58
CA GLY A 282 -7.22 -7.83 -21.96
C GLY A 282 -6.93 -6.39 -22.39
N GLN A 283 -6.17 -5.63 -21.59
CA GLN A 283 -5.78 -4.27 -21.91
C GLN A 283 -4.63 -4.26 -22.93
N GLU A 284 -4.69 -3.32 -23.87
CA GLU A 284 -3.54 -3.02 -24.73
C GLU A 284 -2.35 -2.52 -23.89
N PRO A 285 -1.13 -3.08 -24.09
CA PRO A 285 0.05 -2.66 -23.35
C PRO A 285 0.36 -1.17 -23.56
N VAL A 286 0.49 -0.44 -22.46
CA VAL A 286 0.87 0.97 -22.42
C VAL A 286 2.16 1.17 -21.64
N GLU A 287 3.23 0.53 -22.12
CA GLU A 287 4.54 0.45 -21.43
C GLU A 287 5.11 1.81 -21.02
N GLY A 288 4.94 2.84 -21.86
CA GLY A 288 5.39 4.20 -21.55
C GLY A 288 4.68 4.79 -20.32
N LEU A 289 3.38 4.55 -20.15
CA LEU A 289 2.63 4.99 -18.97
C LEU A 289 3.01 4.15 -17.75
N LEU A 290 3.13 2.83 -17.92
CA LEU A 290 3.50 1.92 -16.84
C LEU A 290 4.88 2.29 -16.26
N ALA A 291 5.86 2.63 -17.11
CA ALA A 291 7.17 3.11 -16.68
C ALA A 291 7.08 4.41 -15.87
N VAL A 292 6.24 5.37 -16.28
CA VAL A 292 6.02 6.62 -15.54
C VAL A 292 5.35 6.37 -14.19
N PHE A 293 4.39 5.45 -14.12
CA PHE A 293 3.76 5.05 -12.86
C PHE A 293 4.72 4.30 -11.93
N MET A 294 5.58 3.43 -12.45
CA MET A 294 6.65 2.80 -11.66
C MET A 294 7.62 3.87 -11.10
N ALA A 295 8.00 4.85 -11.92
CA ALA A 295 8.83 5.97 -11.47
C ALA A 295 8.13 6.80 -10.38
N LEU A 296 6.83 7.06 -10.50
CA LEU A 296 6.07 7.77 -9.47
C LEU A 296 5.98 6.96 -8.16
N ARG A 297 5.73 5.65 -8.21
CA ARG A 297 5.75 4.77 -7.03
C ARG A 297 7.13 4.69 -6.37
N ALA A 298 8.21 4.60 -7.15
CA ALA A 298 9.56 4.69 -6.61
C ALA A 298 9.84 6.05 -5.95
N THR A 299 9.29 7.15 -6.49
CA THR A 299 9.38 8.48 -5.87
C THR A 299 8.67 8.53 -4.52
N VAL A 300 7.54 7.82 -4.35
CA VAL A 300 6.88 7.66 -3.03
C VAL A 300 7.84 7.02 -2.03
N ARG A 301 8.45 5.88 -2.37
CA ARG A 301 9.41 5.18 -1.50
C ARG A 301 10.65 6.01 -1.20
N MET A 302 11.16 6.74 -2.19
CA MET A 302 12.27 7.67 -2.02
C MET A 302 11.95 8.76 -0.99
N ALA A 303 10.78 9.41 -1.11
CA ALA A 303 10.39 10.52 -0.24
C ALA A 303 10.15 10.05 1.20
N VAL A 304 9.47 8.91 1.38
CA VAL A 304 9.24 8.30 2.69
C VAL A 304 10.56 7.90 3.36
N ALA A 305 11.49 7.29 2.61
CA ALA A 305 12.82 6.95 3.13
C ALA A 305 13.61 8.20 3.56
N MET A 306 13.56 9.28 2.76
CA MET A 306 14.20 10.55 3.10
C MET A 306 13.59 11.16 4.37
N GLU A 307 12.26 11.14 4.51
CA GLU A 307 11.58 11.63 5.71
C GLU A 307 11.96 10.82 6.96
N ALA A 308 12.17 9.51 6.80
CA ALA A 308 12.61 8.61 7.86
C ALA A 308 14.12 8.69 8.17
N GLY A 309 14.90 9.48 7.42
CA GLY A 309 16.36 9.57 7.58
C GLY A 309 17.15 8.40 6.95
N ASP A 310 16.49 7.53 6.18
CA ASP A 310 17.13 6.41 5.49
C ASP A 310 17.67 6.85 4.11
N LEU A 311 18.87 7.44 4.14
CA LEU A 311 19.53 7.95 2.93
C LEU A 311 19.88 6.86 1.92
N THR A 312 20.15 5.64 2.39
CA THR A 312 20.51 4.50 1.53
C THR A 312 19.30 4.06 0.71
N THR A 313 18.17 3.84 1.37
CA THR A 313 16.92 3.49 0.68
C THR A 313 16.44 4.63 -0.21
N ALA A 314 16.57 5.89 0.22
CA ALA A 314 16.24 7.03 -0.63
C ALA A 314 17.11 7.08 -1.90
N ALA A 315 18.42 6.82 -1.81
CA ALA A 315 19.31 6.80 -2.96
C ALA A 315 18.99 5.65 -3.93
N LEU A 316 18.64 4.47 -3.41
CA LEU A 316 18.25 3.31 -4.22
C LEU A 316 17.03 3.64 -5.10
N TYR A 317 15.95 4.14 -4.51
CA TYR A 317 14.75 4.48 -5.27
C TYR A 317 14.95 5.68 -6.19
N ARG A 318 15.79 6.66 -5.81
CA ARG A 318 16.18 7.76 -6.70
C ARG A 318 16.84 7.24 -7.98
N ARG A 319 17.76 6.28 -7.87
CA ARG A 319 18.43 5.66 -9.02
C ARG A 319 17.42 4.95 -9.90
N PHE A 320 16.51 4.16 -9.31
CA PHE A 320 15.45 3.50 -10.07
C PHE A 320 14.62 4.49 -10.90
N VAL A 321 14.23 5.63 -10.33
CA VAL A 321 13.46 6.66 -11.05
C VAL A 321 14.28 7.25 -12.21
N GLN A 322 15.59 7.45 -12.04
CA GLN A 322 16.47 7.92 -13.10
C GLN A 322 16.52 6.94 -14.27
N ASP A 323 16.69 5.64 -13.98
CA ASP A 323 16.79 4.57 -14.97
C ASP A 323 15.44 4.38 -15.70
N ALA A 324 14.33 4.36 -14.97
CA ALA A 324 12.99 4.23 -15.53
C ALA A 324 12.61 5.37 -16.49
N LEU A 325 13.14 6.59 -16.26
CA LEU A 325 12.92 7.76 -17.12
C LEU A 325 13.97 7.93 -18.24
N GLN A 326 14.97 7.05 -18.32
CA GLN A 326 15.97 7.02 -19.41
C GLN A 326 15.66 5.97 -20.48
N ALA A 327 14.88 4.94 -20.15
CA ALA A 327 14.46 3.94 -21.11
C ALA A 327 13.67 4.61 -22.25
N PRO A 328 13.99 4.34 -23.53
CA PRO A 328 13.24 4.92 -24.65
C PRO A 328 11.79 4.46 -24.55
N SER A 329 10.85 5.40 -24.43
CA SER A 329 9.44 5.10 -24.57
C SER A 329 9.19 4.53 -25.98
N PRO A 330 8.59 3.34 -26.13
CA PRO A 330 8.10 2.93 -27.44
C PRO A 330 7.09 3.99 -27.92
N PRO A 331 7.02 4.29 -29.23
CA PRO A 331 6.15 5.34 -29.74
C PRO A 331 4.70 5.04 -29.35
N THR A 332 4.05 6.04 -28.76
CA THR A 332 2.62 5.97 -28.41
C THR A 332 1.82 5.74 -29.68
N LYS A 333 1.29 4.53 -29.90
CA LYS A 333 0.27 4.33 -30.91
C LYS A 333 -0.96 5.13 -30.46
N ALA A 334 -1.40 6.08 -31.28
CA ALA A 334 -2.62 6.82 -31.02
C ALA A 334 -3.77 5.83 -30.83
N ILE A 335 -4.42 5.87 -29.67
CA ILE A 335 -5.61 5.07 -29.41
C ILE A 335 -6.70 5.59 -30.36
N ALA A 336 -7.04 4.80 -31.37
CA ALA A 336 -8.23 5.03 -32.16
C ALA A 336 -9.45 4.94 -31.22
N SER A 337 -10.34 5.94 -31.30
CA SER A 337 -11.60 5.98 -30.58
C SER A 337 -12.37 4.66 -30.75
N ALA A 338 -12.69 3.99 -29.64
CA ALA A 338 -13.51 2.78 -29.66
C ALA A 338 -14.90 3.06 -30.24
N PRO A 339 -15.51 2.10 -30.98
CA PRO A 339 -16.85 2.26 -31.53
C PRO A 339 -17.91 2.27 -30.42
N SER A 340 -18.92 3.11 -30.58
CA SER A 340 -20.07 3.18 -29.68
C SER A 340 -20.83 1.85 -29.69
N PHE A 341 -20.91 1.18 -28.54
CA PHE A 341 -21.91 0.12 -28.35
C PHE A 341 -23.27 0.79 -28.13
N GLY A 342 -24.04 0.94 -29.21
CA GLY A 342 -25.47 1.20 -29.12
C GLY A 342 -26.21 -0.03 -28.59
N PRO A 343 -27.35 0.14 -27.89
CA PRO A 343 -28.15 -0.99 -27.45
C PRO A 343 -28.73 -1.69 -28.69
N ASN A 344 -28.48 -2.99 -28.84
CA ASN A 344 -29.12 -3.81 -29.87
C ASN A 344 -30.57 -4.11 -29.45
N PRO A 345 -31.50 -4.24 -30.43
CA PRO A 345 -32.95 -4.12 -30.26
C PRO A 345 -33.64 -5.24 -29.49
#